data_AF-A0A6C0I592-F1
#
_entry.id   AF-A0A6C0I592-F1
#
_cell.length_a   1.000
_cell.length_b   1.000
_cell.length_c   1.000
_cell.angle_alpha   90.00
_cell.angle_beta   90.00
_cell.angle_gamma   90.00
#
_symmetry.space_group_name_H-M   'P 1'
#
loop_
_entity.id
_entity.type
_entity.pdbx_description
1 polymer ?
#
loop_
_entity_poly.entity_id
_entity_poly.type
_entity_poly.pdbx_seq_one_letter_code
_entity_poly.pdbx_strand_id
1 'polypeptide(L)'
;MAQQSPSSLEQRIQRWVHLDNQIKQVNDQVRELRDSRNEVESSILKHVTDHNLSHATVRIKDGTLKFAFNVKQPPALTLSFLGEALAECCPPQQAAAIMQHIRAKRDAAAKMVPEIRRTGT
;
A
#
# COMPACT_ATOMS: atom_id res chain seq x y z
N MET A 1 30.07 -24.21 37.14
CA MET A 1 29.02 -23.19 37.38
C MET A 1 28.19 -23.06 36.11
N ALA A 2 26.89 -22.84 36.27
CA ALA A 2 25.81 -23.31 35.40
C ALA A 2 25.83 -22.83 33.94
N GLN A 3 25.36 -23.72 33.08
CA GLN A 3 25.08 -23.52 31.67
C GLN A 3 23.81 -22.65 31.46
N GLN A 4 23.89 -21.77 30.46
CA GLN A 4 22.83 -21.24 29.59
C GLN A 4 21.72 -20.33 30.18
N SER A 5 21.52 -19.18 29.54
CA SER A 5 20.23 -18.47 29.50
C SER A 5 20.04 -17.83 28.12
N PRO A 6 19.48 -18.54 27.13
CA PRO A 6 18.81 -17.88 26.03
C PRO A 6 17.48 -17.33 26.58
N SER A 7 17.05 -16.13 26.17
CA SER A 7 15.70 -15.64 26.46
C SER A 7 14.67 -16.76 26.20
N SER A 8 13.73 -17.01 27.12
CA SER A 8 12.84 -18.16 26.97
C SER A 8 11.97 -18.00 25.72
N LEU A 9 11.51 -19.11 25.14
CA LEU A 9 10.57 -19.08 24.01
C LEU A 9 9.34 -18.20 24.32
N GLU A 10 8.84 -18.31 25.55
CA GLU A 10 7.71 -17.53 26.07
C GLU A 10 7.98 -16.01 26.00
N GLN A 11 9.16 -15.55 26.40
CA GLN A 11 9.53 -14.13 26.31
C GLN A 11 9.54 -13.63 24.86
N ARG A 12 10.02 -14.45 23.91
CA ARG A 12 10.00 -14.11 22.48
C ARG A 12 8.57 -14.01 21.94
N ILE A 13 7.70 -14.94 22.33
CA ILE A 13 6.29 -14.93 21.93
C ILE A 13 5.57 -13.71 22.52
N GLN A 14 5.75 -13.43 23.81
CA GLN A 14 5.17 -12.25 24.46
C GLN A 14 5.64 -10.95 23.78
N ARG A 15 6.93 -10.85 23.47
CA ARG A 15 7.47 -9.70 22.75
C ARG A 15 6.89 -9.56 21.35
N TRP A 16 6.75 -10.66 20.61
CA TRP A 16 6.13 -10.67 19.29
C TRP A 16 4.68 -10.19 19.34
N VAL A 17 3.87 -10.71 20.27
CA VAL A 17 2.47 -10.28 20.47
C VAL A 17 2.38 -8.79 20.82
N HIS A 18 3.26 -8.30 21.68
CA HIS A 18 3.30 -6.89 22.05
C HIS A 18 3.67 -5.96 20.90
N LEU A 19 4.61 -6.37 20.04
CA LEU A 19 4.96 -5.63 18.82
C LEU A 19 3.81 -5.64 17.82
N ASP A 20 3.19 -6.80 17.60
CA ASP A 20 2.06 -6.94 16.68
C ASP A 20 0.85 -6.10 17.10
N ASN A 21 0.54 -6.07 18.41
CA ASN A 21 -0.51 -5.18 18.95
C ASN A 21 -0.20 -3.70 18.72
N GLN A 22 1.06 -3.26 18.90
CA GLN A 22 1.46 -1.88 18.62
C GLN A 22 1.35 -1.53 17.15
N ILE A 23 1.77 -2.43 16.26
CA ILE A 23 1.63 -2.24 14.81
C ILE A 23 0.16 -2.05 14.44
N LYS A 24 -0.73 -2.87 15.01
CA LYS A 24 -2.18 -2.72 14.81
C LYS A 24 -2.67 -1.34 15.25
N GLN A 25 -2.35 -0.93 16.47
CA GLN A 25 -2.76 0.38 17.01
C GLN A 25 -2.25 1.54 16.14
N VAL A 26 -0.98 1.52 15.75
CA VAL A 26 -0.40 2.57 14.90
C VAL A 26 -1.04 2.56 13.52
N ASN A 27 -1.33 1.40 12.93
CA ASN A 27 -2.01 1.31 11.64
C ASN A 27 -3.44 1.88 11.69
N ASP A 28 -4.16 1.63 12.78
CA ASP A 28 -5.50 2.20 13.00
C ASP A 28 -5.42 3.74 13.11
N GLN A 29 -4.46 4.26 13.88
CA GLN A 29 -4.22 5.71 13.97
C GLN A 29 -3.81 6.32 12.62
N VAL A 30 -2.94 5.65 11.86
CA VAL A 30 -2.53 6.10 10.52
C VAL A 30 -3.72 6.13 9.56
N ARG A 31 -4.65 5.17 9.68
CA ARG A 31 -5.89 5.16 8.89
C ARG A 31 -6.75 6.37 9.24
N GLU A 32 -7.02 6.62 10.52
CA GLU A 32 -7.79 7.78 10.96
C GLU A 32 -7.17 9.12 10.49
N LEU A 33 -5.85 9.26 10.59
CA LEU A 33 -5.13 10.43 10.09
C LEU A 33 -5.26 10.61 8.58
N ARG A 34 -5.21 9.52 7.80
CA ARG A 34 -5.41 9.58 6.34
C ARG A 34 -6.83 10.00 5.99
N ASP A 35 -7.82 9.44 6.69
CA ASP A 35 -9.23 9.73 6.44
C ASP A 35 -9.53 11.20 6.76
N SER A 36 -9.11 11.68 7.93
CA SER A 36 -9.25 13.08 8.33
C SER A 36 -8.51 14.05 7.40
N ARG A 37 -7.27 13.71 7.00
CA ARG A 37 -6.53 14.53 6.02
C ARG A 37 -7.27 14.61 4.69
N ASN A 38 -7.79 13.49 4.17
CA ASN A 38 -8.50 13.46 2.89
C ASN A 38 -9.81 14.27 2.95
N GLU A 39 -10.50 14.27 4.09
CA GLU A 39 -11.69 15.10 4.32
C GLU A 39 -11.33 16.60 4.25
N VAL A 40 -10.30 17.02 4.98
CA VAL A 40 -9.82 18.41 4.96
C VAL A 40 -9.33 18.81 3.57
N GLU A 41 -8.56 17.94 2.91
CA GLU A 41 -8.08 18.14 1.54
C GLU A 41 -9.24 18.36 0.57
N SER A 42 -10.31 17.56 0.67
CA SER A 42 -11.50 17.70 -0.18
C SER A 42 -12.19 19.05 0.03
N SER A 43 -12.30 19.51 1.29
CA SER A 43 -12.83 20.84 1.60
C SER A 43 -11.97 21.97 1.04
N ILE A 44 -10.64 21.86 1.13
CA ILE A 44 -9.70 22.84 0.59
C ILE A 44 -9.82 22.89 -0.93
N LEU A 45 -9.78 21.74 -1.61
CA LEU A 45 -9.86 21.68 -3.07
C LEU A 45 -11.18 22.23 -3.57
N LYS A 46 -12.30 21.95 -2.88
CA LYS A 46 -13.61 22.54 -3.20
C LYS A 46 -13.57 24.07 -3.13
N HIS A 47 -13.08 24.62 -2.02
CA HIS A 47 -12.96 26.08 -1.87
C HIS A 47 -12.06 26.71 -2.94
N VAL A 48 -10.92 26.07 -3.25
CA VAL A 48 -10.00 26.52 -4.31
C VAL A 48 -10.70 26.52 -5.67
N THR A 49 -11.52 25.51 -5.98
CA THR A 49 -12.31 25.46 -7.22
C THR A 49 -13.40 26.53 -7.24
N ASP A 50 -14.20 26.64 -6.18
CA ASP A 50 -15.33 27.58 -6.09
C ASP A 50 -14.88 29.05 -6.22
N HIS A 51 -13.63 29.34 -5.84
CA HIS A 51 -13.02 30.67 -5.93
C HIS A 51 -11.99 30.84 -7.06
N ASN A 52 -11.86 29.88 -7.99
CA ASN A 52 -10.92 29.91 -9.12
C ASN A 52 -9.44 30.12 -8.72
N LEU A 53 -9.02 29.55 -7.60
CA LEU A 53 -7.67 29.68 -7.03
C LEU A 53 -6.71 28.56 -7.49
N SER A 54 -7.01 27.86 -8.58
CA SER A 54 -6.22 26.69 -9.03
C SER A 54 -4.76 26.98 -9.36
N HIS A 55 -4.43 28.23 -9.68
CA HIS A 55 -3.06 28.70 -9.95
C HIS A 55 -2.35 29.24 -8.69
N ALA A 56 -3.07 29.37 -7.58
CA ALA A 56 -2.52 29.92 -6.34
C ALA A 56 -1.45 28.99 -5.75
N THR A 57 -0.52 29.59 -5.02
CA THR A 57 0.60 28.91 -4.41
C THR A 57 0.70 29.37 -2.95
N VAL A 58 0.72 28.42 -2.01
CA VAL A 58 0.73 28.70 -0.56
C VAL A 58 2.10 28.39 0.00
N ARG A 59 2.74 29.36 0.65
CA ARG A 59 4.03 29.15 1.33
C ARG A 59 3.79 28.68 2.76
N ILE A 60 4.43 27.58 3.13
CA ILE A 60 4.42 27.01 4.48
C ILE A 60 5.86 26.97 5.01
N LYS A 61 6.03 26.65 6.30
CA LYS A 61 7.34 26.62 6.95
C LYS A 61 8.35 25.73 6.21
N ASP A 62 7.91 24.56 5.74
CA ASP A 62 8.76 23.53 5.15
C ASP A 62 8.68 23.47 3.61
N GLY A 63 8.14 24.51 2.97
CA GLY A 63 8.08 24.58 1.51
C GLY A 63 6.84 25.28 0.97
N THR A 64 6.33 24.78 -0.14
CA THR A 64 5.28 25.43 -0.92
C THR A 64 4.26 24.43 -1.41
N LEU A 65 2.98 24.74 -1.27
CA LEU A 65 1.86 23.95 -1.78
C LEU A 65 1.32 24.54 -3.08
N LYS A 66 1.02 23.66 -4.03
CA LYS A 66 0.33 23.98 -5.30
C LYS A 66 -0.88 23.07 -5.43
N PHE A 67 -1.98 23.59 -5.94
CA PHE A 67 -3.21 22.83 -6.16
C PHE A 67 -3.19 22.17 -7.54
N ALA A 68 -2.90 20.87 -7.59
CA ALA A 68 -2.79 20.13 -8.84
C ALA A 68 -4.08 19.35 -9.13
N PHE A 69 -4.94 19.88 -10.01
CA PHE A 69 -6.22 19.26 -10.37
C PHE A 69 -6.12 18.20 -11.48
N ASN A 70 -5.08 18.26 -12.32
CA ASN A 70 -4.91 17.38 -13.49
C ASN A 70 -3.78 16.36 -13.28
N VAL A 71 -3.66 15.79 -12.08
CA VAL A 71 -2.65 14.77 -11.80
C VAL A 71 -3.12 13.43 -12.37
N LYS A 72 -2.39 12.93 -13.37
CA LYS A 72 -2.60 11.57 -13.87
C LYS A 72 -2.19 10.58 -12.78
N GLN A 73 -3.14 9.80 -12.29
CA GLN A 73 -2.88 8.63 -11.46
C GLN A 73 -2.78 7.42 -12.39
N PRO A 74 -1.58 6.91 -12.72
CA PRO A 74 -1.47 5.75 -13.58
C PRO A 74 -2.12 4.55 -12.87
N PRO A 75 -2.91 3.73 -13.58
CA PRO A 75 -3.46 2.52 -12.99
C PRO A 75 -2.32 1.59 -12.55
N ALA A 76 -2.57 0.82 -11.49
CA ALA A 76 -1.63 -0.21 -11.07
C ALA A 76 -1.45 -1.24 -12.19
N LEU A 77 -0.21 -1.71 -12.38
CA LEU A 77 0.12 -2.74 -13.36
C LEU A 77 -0.33 -4.13 -12.83
N THR A 78 -1.65 -4.33 -12.78
CA THR A 78 -2.28 -5.56 -12.30
C THR A 78 -2.25 -6.64 -13.38
N LEU A 79 -2.47 -7.90 -12.98
CA LEU A 79 -2.65 -8.99 -13.94
C LEU A 79 -3.89 -8.79 -14.83
N SER A 80 -4.93 -8.07 -14.35
CA SER A 80 -6.10 -7.73 -15.19
C SER A 80 -5.70 -6.72 -16.26
N PHE A 81 -5.04 -5.63 -15.86
CA PHE A 81 -4.56 -4.60 -16.77
C PHE A 81 -3.63 -5.18 -17.85
N LEU A 82 -2.69 -6.06 -17.46
CA LEU A 82 -1.83 -6.76 -18.40
C LEU A 82 -2.62 -7.68 -19.34
N GLY A 83 -3.64 -8.37 -18.83
CA GLY A 83 -4.50 -9.23 -19.65
C GLY A 83 -5.29 -8.46 -20.69
N GLU A 84 -5.90 -7.34 -20.29
CA GLU A 84 -6.63 -6.42 -21.17
C GLU A 84 -5.69 -5.83 -22.23
N ALA A 85 -4.54 -5.29 -21.81
CA ALA A 85 -3.55 -4.73 -22.74
C ALA A 85 -3.03 -5.78 -23.74
N LEU A 86 -2.81 -7.03 -23.31
CA LEU A 86 -2.39 -8.11 -24.20
C LEU A 86 -3.49 -8.54 -25.18
N ALA A 87 -4.77 -8.49 -24.76
CA ALA A 87 -5.89 -8.79 -25.65
C ALA A 87 -6.08 -7.73 -26.75
N GLU A 88 -5.68 -6.49 -26.49
CA GLU A 88 -5.72 -5.40 -27.48
C GLU A 88 -4.61 -5.50 -28.54
N CYS A 89 -3.44 -6.05 -28.18
CA CYS A 89 -2.27 -6.06 -29.06
C CYS A 89 -1.85 -7.43 -29.60
N CYS A 90 -2.41 -8.53 -29.09
CA CYS A 90 -2.07 -9.89 -29.50
C CYS A 90 -3.31 -10.75 -29.78
N PRO A 91 -3.21 -11.78 -30.64
CA PRO A 91 -4.28 -12.78 -30.80
C PRO A 91 -4.62 -13.45 -29.46
N PRO A 92 -5.89 -13.85 -29.22
CA PRO A 92 -6.34 -14.39 -27.94
C PRO A 92 -5.50 -15.58 -27.42
N GLN A 93 -5.08 -16.47 -28.32
CA GLN A 93 -4.26 -17.64 -27.97
C GLN A 93 -2.87 -17.25 -27.48
N GLN A 94 -2.26 -16.23 -28.09
CA GLN A 94 -0.95 -15.72 -27.70
C GLN A 94 -1.01 -14.91 -26.40
N ALA A 95 -2.04 -14.07 -26.24
CA ALA A 95 -2.28 -13.33 -25.00
C ALA A 95 -2.46 -14.29 -23.80
N ALA A 96 -3.24 -15.36 -23.98
CA ALA A 96 -3.42 -16.40 -22.97
C ALA A 96 -2.11 -17.12 -22.62
N ALA A 97 -1.31 -17.50 -23.62
CA ALA A 97 -0.02 -18.15 -23.41
C ALA A 97 0.97 -17.25 -22.65
N ILE A 98 1.04 -15.96 -23.01
CA ILE A 98 1.89 -14.97 -22.30
C ILE A 98 1.43 -14.81 -20.86
N MET A 99 0.13 -14.65 -20.62
CA MET A 99 -0.42 -14.54 -19.26
C MET A 99 -0.16 -15.77 -18.41
N GLN A 100 -0.26 -16.97 -18.99
CA GLN A 100 0.10 -18.22 -18.30
C GLN A 100 1.58 -18.25 -17.93
N HIS A 101 2.47 -17.86 -18.84
CA HIS A 101 3.91 -17.79 -18.58
C HIS A 101 4.24 -16.80 -17.45
N ILE A 102 3.63 -15.61 -17.45
CA ILE A 102 3.80 -14.61 -16.39
C ILE A 102 3.38 -15.19 -15.04
N ARG A 103 2.23 -15.87 -14.98
CA ARG A 103 1.75 -16.50 -13.74
C ARG A 103 2.70 -17.58 -13.24
N ALA A 104 3.13 -18.48 -14.12
CA ALA A 104 4.07 -19.54 -13.77
C ALA A 104 5.41 -18.99 -13.26
N LYS A 105 5.94 -17.94 -13.91
CA LYS A 105 7.18 -17.28 -13.48
C LYS A 105 7.03 -16.60 -12.11
N ARG A 106 5.89 -15.96 -11.85
CA ARG A 106 5.60 -15.35 -10.54
C ARG A 106 5.50 -16.40 -9.44
N ASP A 107 4.86 -17.53 -9.73
CA ASP A 107 4.72 -18.65 -8.80
C ASP A 107 6.07 -19.31 -8.51
N ALA A 108 6.88 -19.57 -9.55
CA ALA A 108 8.23 -20.10 -9.39
C ALA A 108 9.17 -19.17 -8.60
N ALA A 109 8.93 -17.86 -8.64
CA ALA A 109 9.67 -16.88 -7.84
C ALA A 109 9.13 -16.72 -6.42
N ALA A 110 7.96 -17.30 -6.10
CA ALA A 110 7.38 -17.24 -4.77
C ALA A 110 8.24 -18.06 -3.80
N LYS A 111 8.60 -17.43 -2.68
CA LYS A 111 9.37 -18.10 -1.63
C LYS A 111 8.42 -18.49 -0.51
N MET A 112 8.47 -19.77 -0.10
CA MET A 112 7.81 -20.20 1.12
C MET A 112 8.58 -19.63 2.32
N VAL A 113 7.96 -18.69 3.04
CA VAL A 113 8.52 -18.09 4.24
C VAL A 113 7.69 -18.56 5.43
N PRO A 114 8.29 -19.21 6.45
CA PRO A 114 7.57 -19.51 7.67
C PRO A 114 7.19 -18.20 8.37
N GLU A 115 5.91 -18.06 8.72
CA GLU A 115 5.33 -16.83 9.27
C GLU A 115 4.56 -17.16 10.56
N ILE A 116 4.66 -16.28 11.56
CA ILE A 116 3.76 -16.30 12.72
C ILE A 116 2.51 -15.51 12.34
N ARG A 117 1.35 -16.16 12.35
CA ARG A 117 0.06 -15.58 11.95
C ARG A 117 -0.97 -15.71 13.07
N ARG A 118 -1.77 -14.66 13.29
CA ARG A 118 -2.97 -14.76 14.14
C ARG A 118 -4.08 -15.50 13.40
N THR A 119 -4.67 -16.49 14.04
CA THR A 119 -5.90 -17.14 13.59
C THR A 119 -7.00 -16.84 14.61
N GLY A 120 -8.06 -16.13 14.19
CA GLY A 120 -9.16 -15.72 15.07
C GLY A 120 -9.08 -14.25 15.51
N THR A 121 -9.76 -13.39 14.76
CA THR A 121 -10.22 -12.06 15.18
C THR A 121 -11.67 -11.91 14.80
#